data_AF-J0QUP7-F1
#
_entry.id   AF-J0QUP7-F1
#
_cell.length_a   1.000
_cell.length_b   1.000
_cell.length_c   1.000
_cell.angle_alpha   90.00
_cell.angle_beta   90.00
_cell.angle_gamma   90.00
#
_symmetry.space_group_name_H-M   'P 1'
#
loop_
_entity.id
_entity.type
_entity.pdbx_description
1 polymer ?
#
loop_
_entity_poly.entity_id
_entity_poly.type
_entity_poly.pdbx_seq_one_letter_code
_entity_poly.pdbx_strand_id
1 'polypeptide(L)'
;ALIKFLARKDFAQFASKKNLAELAAQGDPAKHAAKKELTKLAAKEKKLWLKKKPTKFTDSKFGQTNKVYQRNDLFDPNRVSDWLENKKEIWGTNIERMEAGRAPIGFDGKPVELHHLNQTHEGSIAEISSKDHNKYNSVIHVPSKTHQSLIERSKFDRWREEYWKERAKRYREQKNSNLGGIINMKWGIIGIDFGKWGQVQGQK
;
A
#
# COMPACT_ATOMS: atom_id res chain seq x y z
N ALA A 1 19.06 -11.55 7.43
CA ALA A 1 19.07 -12.28 6.14
C ALA A 1 17.68 -12.75 5.68
N LEU A 2 16.86 -13.29 6.58
CA LEU A 2 15.56 -13.92 6.26
C LEU A 2 14.51 -13.01 5.57
N ILE A 3 14.35 -11.75 5.99
CA ILE A 3 13.39 -10.81 5.36
C ILE A 3 13.75 -10.53 3.91
N LYS A 4 15.05 -10.28 3.62
CA LYS A 4 15.54 -10.10 2.25
C LYS A 4 15.33 -11.36 1.40
N PHE A 5 15.43 -12.54 2.00
CA PHE A 5 15.21 -13.82 1.33
C PHE A 5 13.73 -14.06 0.99
N LEU A 6 12.80 -13.82 1.93
CA LEU A 6 11.36 -13.95 1.70
C LEU A 6 10.85 -12.94 0.67
N ALA A 7 11.31 -11.69 0.75
CA ALA A 7 11.06 -10.67 -0.26
C ALA A 7 11.58 -11.09 -1.65
N ARG A 8 12.74 -11.74 -1.74
CA ARG A 8 13.24 -12.26 -3.03
C ARG A 8 12.29 -13.31 -3.62
N LYS A 9 11.63 -14.15 -2.79
CA LYS A 9 10.64 -15.14 -3.23
C LYS A 9 9.34 -14.49 -3.69
N ASP A 10 8.78 -13.56 -2.90
CA ASP A 10 7.50 -12.88 -3.22
C ASP A 10 7.60 -12.10 -4.55
N PHE A 11 8.78 -11.58 -4.87
CA PHE A 11 9.05 -10.83 -6.10
C PHE A 11 9.84 -11.62 -7.15
N ALA A 12 9.84 -12.95 -7.08
CA ALA A 12 10.59 -13.78 -8.03
C ALA A 12 10.08 -13.62 -9.48
N GLN A 13 8.80 -13.26 -9.66
CA GLN A 13 8.19 -13.01 -10.97
C GLN A 13 8.32 -11.56 -11.45
N PHE A 14 8.36 -10.59 -10.53
CA PHE A 14 8.50 -9.17 -10.85
C PHE A 14 9.83 -8.89 -11.55
N ALA A 15 9.77 -8.53 -12.85
CA ALA A 15 10.94 -8.20 -13.66
C ALA A 15 12.03 -9.31 -13.64
N SER A 16 11.62 -10.59 -13.72
CA SER A 16 12.54 -11.73 -13.59
C SER A 16 13.40 -11.97 -14.85
N LYS A 17 14.60 -12.52 -14.66
CA LYS A 17 15.47 -12.99 -15.77
C LYS A 17 14.84 -14.14 -16.56
N LYS A 18 13.97 -14.95 -15.93
CA LYS A 18 13.24 -16.06 -16.58
C LYS A 18 12.25 -15.52 -17.62
N ASN A 19 11.55 -14.43 -17.28
CA ASN A 19 10.68 -13.72 -18.22
C ASN A 19 11.50 -13.21 -19.41
N LEU A 20 12.71 -12.70 -19.16
CA LEU A 20 13.63 -12.24 -20.21
C LEU A 20 14.04 -13.35 -21.19
N ALA A 21 14.28 -14.56 -20.69
CA ALA A 21 14.72 -15.72 -21.50
C ALA A 21 13.58 -16.30 -22.36
N GLU A 22 12.37 -16.43 -21.81
CA GLU A 22 11.18 -16.84 -22.58
C GLU A 22 10.78 -15.82 -23.66
N LEU A 23 11.08 -14.53 -23.44
CA LEU A 23 10.82 -13.44 -24.38
C LEU A 23 11.90 -13.29 -25.46
N ALA A 24 13.15 -13.68 -25.18
CA ALA A 24 14.22 -13.72 -26.19
C ALA A 24 13.87 -14.66 -27.36
N ALA A 25 13.00 -15.64 -27.12
CA ALA A 25 12.53 -16.59 -28.12
C ALA A 25 11.46 -16.03 -29.09
N GLN A 26 10.98 -14.78 -28.94
CA GLN A 26 9.80 -14.26 -29.66
C GLN A 26 10.04 -13.09 -30.66
N GLY A 27 11.29 -12.68 -30.89
CA GLY A 27 11.65 -11.78 -32.01
C GLY A 27 11.73 -10.27 -31.71
N ASP A 28 12.44 -9.57 -32.60
CA ASP A 28 12.88 -8.15 -32.62
C ASP A 28 13.96 -7.75 -31.56
N PRO A 29 15.24 -7.62 -31.97
CA PRO A 29 16.36 -7.24 -31.08
C PRO A 29 16.18 -5.88 -30.39
N ALA A 30 15.54 -4.91 -31.04
CA ALA A 30 15.38 -3.56 -30.50
C ALA A 30 14.33 -3.53 -29.38
N LYS A 31 13.20 -4.23 -29.58
CA LYS A 31 12.19 -4.43 -28.53
C LYS A 31 12.75 -5.23 -27.35
N HIS A 32 13.61 -6.21 -27.63
CA HIS A 32 14.28 -6.99 -26.59
C HIS A 32 15.24 -6.13 -25.75
N ALA A 33 16.05 -5.28 -26.37
CA ALA A 33 16.94 -4.36 -25.68
C ALA A 33 16.18 -3.35 -24.81
N ALA A 34 15.13 -2.72 -25.35
CA ALA A 34 14.28 -1.78 -24.61
C ALA A 34 13.61 -2.45 -23.39
N LYS A 35 13.10 -3.68 -23.56
CA LYS A 35 12.48 -4.45 -22.47
C LYS A 35 13.48 -4.90 -21.41
N LYS A 36 14.73 -5.21 -21.81
CA LYS A 36 15.83 -5.51 -20.87
C LYS A 36 16.20 -4.31 -20.01
N GLU A 37 16.25 -3.11 -20.58
CA GLU A 37 16.49 -1.89 -19.82
C GLU A 37 15.31 -1.56 -18.88
N LEU A 38 14.07 -1.68 -19.35
CA LEU A 38 12.88 -1.54 -18.49
C LEU A 38 12.88 -2.53 -17.32
N THR A 39 13.36 -3.76 -17.55
CA THR A 39 13.49 -4.77 -16.49
C THR A 39 14.53 -4.38 -15.44
N LYS A 40 15.69 -3.84 -15.87
CA LYS A 40 16.71 -3.34 -14.93
C LYS A 40 16.18 -2.16 -14.12
N LEU A 41 15.46 -1.24 -14.76
CA LEU A 41 14.83 -0.09 -14.10
C LEU A 41 13.78 -0.54 -13.08
N ALA A 42 12.86 -1.43 -13.46
CA ALA A 42 11.88 -2.02 -12.56
C ALA A 42 12.56 -2.74 -11.38
N ALA A 43 13.64 -3.49 -11.61
CA ALA A 43 14.40 -4.15 -10.55
C ALA A 43 15.09 -3.15 -9.61
N LYS A 44 15.52 -1.98 -10.11
CA LYS A 44 16.06 -0.89 -9.28
C LYS A 44 14.96 -0.26 -8.42
N GLU A 45 13.80 0.02 -9.00
CA GLU A 45 12.62 0.51 -8.29
C GLU A 45 12.16 -0.48 -7.21
N LYS A 46 12.13 -1.77 -7.50
CA LYS A 46 11.83 -2.83 -6.52
C LYS A 46 12.71 -2.76 -5.27
N LYS A 47 13.99 -2.36 -5.38
CA LYS A 47 14.85 -2.20 -4.19
C LYS A 47 14.32 -1.13 -3.24
N LEU A 48 13.63 -0.10 -3.76
CA LEU A 48 12.97 0.92 -2.96
C LEU A 48 11.78 0.32 -2.17
N TRP A 49 11.06 -0.63 -2.76
CA TRP A 49 9.86 -1.25 -2.19
C TRP A 49 10.21 -2.17 -1.01
N LEU A 50 11.41 -2.76 -1.06
CA LEU A 50 11.92 -3.66 -0.03
C LEU A 50 12.56 -2.95 1.16
N LYS A 51 12.56 -1.61 1.20
CA LYS A 51 13.13 -0.85 2.33
C LYS A 51 12.31 -1.03 3.61
N LYS A 52 10.99 -1.19 3.49
CA LYS A 52 10.09 -1.40 4.62
C LYS A 52 9.59 -2.85 4.66
N LYS A 53 9.34 -3.36 5.87
CA LYS A 53 8.71 -4.68 6.04
C LYS A 53 7.28 -4.62 5.52
N PRO A 54 6.81 -5.63 4.78
CA PRO A 54 5.42 -5.68 4.34
C PRO A 54 4.48 -5.84 5.54
N THR A 55 3.28 -5.28 5.43
CA THR A 55 2.19 -5.50 6.38
C THR A 55 1.37 -6.70 5.95
N LYS A 56 0.75 -7.41 6.88
CA LYS A 56 -0.29 -8.39 6.55
C LYS A 56 -1.64 -7.69 6.58
N PHE A 57 -2.48 -7.97 5.59
CA PHE A 57 -3.87 -7.53 5.57
C PHE A 57 -4.74 -8.74 5.27
N THR A 58 -5.83 -8.86 6.04
CA THR A 58 -6.79 -9.96 5.92
C THR A 58 -8.16 -9.37 5.59
N ASP A 59 -8.75 -9.75 4.47
CA ASP A 59 -10.08 -9.26 4.10
C ASP A 59 -11.17 -9.87 5.00
N SER A 60 -12.22 -9.10 5.25
CA SER A 60 -13.22 -9.44 6.26
C SER A 60 -14.19 -10.56 5.88
N LYS A 61 -14.44 -10.82 4.58
CA LYS A 61 -15.45 -11.84 4.17
C LYS A 61 -14.92 -13.11 3.52
N PHE A 62 -13.71 -13.12 2.99
CA PHE A 62 -13.07 -14.34 2.51
C PHE A 62 -11.93 -14.80 3.44
N GLY A 63 -11.51 -13.97 4.40
CA GLY A 63 -10.40 -14.29 5.30
C GLY A 63 -9.06 -14.42 4.57
N GLN A 64 -8.97 -13.95 3.32
CA GLN A 64 -7.76 -14.00 2.55
C GLN A 64 -6.74 -13.05 3.15
N THR A 65 -5.53 -13.57 3.40
CA THR A 65 -4.42 -12.79 3.91
C THR A 65 -3.36 -12.58 2.84
N ASN A 66 -3.08 -11.31 2.53
CA ASN A 66 -2.00 -10.93 1.63
C ASN A 66 -0.92 -10.17 2.41
N LYS A 67 0.33 -10.33 1.96
CA LYS A 67 1.40 -9.39 2.32
C LYS A 67 1.28 -8.17 1.43
N VAL A 68 1.38 -6.98 2.01
CA VAL A 68 1.27 -5.72 1.27
C VAL A 68 2.52 -4.86 1.49
N TYR A 69 3.15 -4.49 0.39
CA TYR A 69 4.29 -3.59 0.36
C TYR A 69 3.79 -2.15 0.21
N GLN A 70 3.56 -1.49 1.35
CA GLN A 70 3.08 -0.11 1.45
C GLN A 70 4.18 0.91 1.09
N ARG A 71 3.78 1.99 0.43
CA ARG A 71 4.65 3.00 -0.18
C ARG A 71 4.18 4.42 0.16
N ASN A 72 4.55 4.90 1.34
CA ASN A 72 4.23 6.26 1.82
C ASN A 72 4.79 7.40 0.95
N ASP A 73 5.73 7.12 0.07
CA ASP A 73 6.38 8.08 -0.82
C ASP A 73 5.66 8.23 -2.18
N LEU A 74 4.51 7.57 -2.38
CA LEU A 74 3.71 7.72 -3.60
C LEU A 74 2.72 8.90 -3.54
N PHE A 75 2.36 9.36 -2.35
CA PHE A 75 1.33 10.39 -2.16
C PHE A 75 1.55 11.18 -0.88
N ASP A 76 1.01 12.40 -0.84
CA ASP A 76 0.83 13.17 0.39
C ASP A 76 -0.52 12.77 1.04
N PRO A 77 -0.55 12.27 2.29
CA PRO A 77 -1.78 11.92 2.99
C PRO A 77 -2.77 13.08 3.15
N ASN A 78 -2.29 14.33 3.18
CA ASN A 78 -3.13 15.51 3.36
C ASN A 78 -3.50 16.21 2.05
N ARG A 79 -3.08 15.67 0.89
CA ARG A 79 -3.48 16.21 -0.41
C ARG A 79 -4.99 16.19 -0.54
N VAL A 80 -5.58 17.35 -0.82
CA VAL A 80 -7.01 17.48 -1.09
C VAL A 80 -7.31 17.08 -2.54
N SER A 81 -8.42 16.36 -2.73
CA SER A 81 -8.96 15.95 -4.02
C SER A 81 -10.49 15.82 -3.94
N ASP A 82 -11.14 15.79 -5.09
CA ASP A 82 -12.56 15.50 -5.21
C ASP A 82 -12.81 14.02 -5.56
N TRP A 83 -13.97 13.50 -5.15
CA TRP A 83 -14.51 12.24 -5.66
C TRP A 83 -16.03 12.23 -5.63
N LEU A 84 -16.61 11.34 -6.44
CA LEU A 84 -18.05 11.10 -6.42
C LEU A 84 -18.40 10.02 -5.40
N GLU A 85 -19.34 10.32 -4.52
CA GLU A 85 -19.98 9.37 -3.62
C GLU A 85 -21.49 9.54 -3.72
N ASN A 86 -22.22 8.48 -4.07
CA ASN A 86 -23.67 8.54 -4.27
C ASN A 86 -24.13 9.69 -5.19
N LYS A 87 -23.38 9.92 -6.27
CA LYS A 87 -23.58 11.02 -7.25
C LYS A 87 -23.38 12.43 -6.68
N LYS A 88 -22.84 12.57 -5.48
CA LYS A 88 -22.45 13.85 -4.89
C LYS A 88 -20.94 13.99 -4.96
N GLU A 89 -20.49 15.19 -5.28
CA GLU A 89 -19.08 15.55 -5.23
C GLU A 89 -18.67 15.80 -3.78
N ILE A 90 -17.64 15.09 -3.34
CA ILE A 90 -17.05 15.19 -2.02
C ILE A 90 -15.64 15.73 -2.20
N TRP A 91 -15.25 16.66 -1.34
CA TRP A 91 -13.90 17.22 -1.30
C TRP A 91 -13.25 16.83 0.02
N GLY A 92 -12.01 16.36 -0.05
CA GLY A 92 -11.29 15.96 1.16
C GLY A 92 -9.86 15.51 0.89
N THR A 93 -9.14 15.28 1.97
CA THR A 93 -7.77 14.77 1.98
C THR A 93 -7.69 13.33 1.47
N ASN A 94 -6.48 12.88 1.11
CA ASN A 94 -6.22 11.49 0.76
C ASN A 94 -6.58 10.51 1.90
N ILE A 95 -6.46 10.93 3.16
CA ILE A 95 -6.91 10.12 4.31
C ILE A 95 -8.43 9.92 4.26
N GLU A 96 -9.22 10.98 4.10
CA GLU A 96 -10.69 10.91 4.01
C GLU A 96 -11.14 10.14 2.76
N ARG A 97 -10.43 10.32 1.64
CA ARG A 97 -10.64 9.54 0.41
C ARG A 97 -10.46 8.03 0.65
N MET A 98 -9.41 7.66 1.39
CA MET A 98 -9.15 6.25 1.76
C MET A 98 -10.20 5.69 2.74
N GLU A 99 -10.77 6.52 3.61
CA GLU A 99 -11.87 6.12 4.51
C GLU A 99 -13.17 5.83 3.76
N ALA A 100 -13.39 6.53 2.65
CA ALA A 100 -14.42 6.19 1.67
C ALA A 100 -14.06 4.94 0.83
N GLY A 101 -12.96 4.23 1.15
CA GLY A 101 -12.51 3.02 0.47
C GLY A 101 -11.86 3.27 -0.88
N ARG A 102 -11.45 4.50 -1.18
CA ARG A 102 -10.86 4.88 -2.47
C ARG A 102 -9.36 5.01 -2.34
N ALA A 103 -8.65 4.67 -3.42
CA ALA A 103 -7.21 4.86 -3.47
C ALA A 103 -6.85 6.36 -3.31
N PRO A 104 -5.77 6.68 -2.58
CA PRO A 104 -5.25 8.04 -2.49
C PRO A 104 -4.74 8.49 -3.86
N ILE A 105 -4.78 9.79 -4.12
CA ILE A 105 -4.20 10.39 -5.32
C ILE A 105 -2.69 10.56 -5.13
N GLY A 106 -1.92 9.89 -5.99
CA GLY A 106 -0.47 9.92 -6.05
C GLY A 106 0.09 11.24 -6.56
N PHE A 107 1.40 11.44 -6.40
CA PHE A 107 2.11 12.62 -6.93
C PHE A 107 2.06 12.72 -8.46
N ASP A 108 1.76 11.63 -9.16
CA ASP A 108 1.49 11.61 -10.60
C ASP A 108 0.07 12.10 -10.97
N GLY A 109 -0.73 12.50 -9.97
CA GLY A 109 -2.09 13.03 -10.17
C GLY A 109 -3.13 11.94 -10.45
N LYS A 110 -2.78 10.65 -10.30
CA LYS A 110 -3.68 9.53 -10.52
C LYS A 110 -3.86 8.72 -9.22
N PRO A 111 -4.92 7.93 -9.09
CA PRO A 111 -5.07 7.03 -7.95
C PRO A 111 -3.88 6.07 -7.86
N VAL A 112 -3.36 5.86 -6.65
CA VAL A 112 -2.35 4.84 -6.38
C VAL A 112 -2.96 3.46 -6.64
N GLU A 113 -2.22 2.61 -7.34
CA GLU A 113 -2.70 1.31 -7.77
C GLU A 113 -2.14 0.19 -6.89
N LEU A 114 -2.85 -0.93 -6.88
CA LEU A 114 -2.49 -2.14 -6.13
C LEU A 114 -2.18 -3.26 -7.12
N HIS A 115 -0.93 -3.73 -7.11
CA HIS A 115 -0.43 -4.71 -8.06
C HIS A 115 -0.08 -6.03 -7.37
N HIS A 116 -0.62 -7.15 -7.85
CA HIS A 116 -0.20 -8.49 -7.42
C HIS A 116 1.13 -8.86 -8.05
N LEU A 117 2.12 -9.20 -7.22
CA LEU A 117 3.50 -9.49 -7.67
C LEU A 117 3.65 -10.82 -8.41
N ASN A 118 2.75 -11.77 -8.16
CA ASN A 118 2.75 -13.11 -8.74
C ASN A 118 1.43 -13.48 -9.43
N GLN A 119 0.54 -12.51 -9.66
CA GLN A 119 -0.74 -12.66 -10.39
C GLN A 119 -1.68 -13.76 -9.85
N THR A 120 -1.52 -14.16 -8.58
CA THR A 120 -2.44 -15.06 -7.86
C THR A 120 -3.24 -14.29 -6.82
N HIS A 121 -4.38 -14.82 -6.42
CA HIS A 121 -5.28 -14.18 -5.45
C HIS A 121 -4.59 -14.01 -4.07
N GLU A 122 -3.89 -15.03 -3.59
CA GLU A 122 -3.14 -15.05 -2.32
C GLU A 122 -1.78 -14.34 -2.43
N GLY A 123 -1.54 -13.75 -3.60
CA GLY A 123 -0.29 -13.11 -3.96
C GLY A 123 0.08 -11.96 -3.04
N SER A 124 1.39 -11.70 -2.94
CA SER A 124 1.82 -10.45 -2.33
C SER A 124 1.44 -9.27 -3.22
N ILE A 125 1.00 -8.16 -2.60
CA ILE A 125 0.53 -6.97 -3.28
C ILE A 125 1.50 -5.81 -3.01
N ALA A 126 1.72 -4.95 -3.99
CA ALA A 126 2.47 -3.72 -3.84
C ALA A 126 1.63 -2.50 -4.23
N GLU A 127 1.74 -1.43 -3.45
CA GLU A 127 1.30 -0.09 -3.87
C GLU A 127 2.25 0.43 -4.96
N ILE A 128 1.72 0.96 -6.05
CA ILE A 128 2.50 1.48 -7.19
C ILE A 128 1.83 2.74 -7.77
N SER A 129 2.60 3.70 -8.27
CA SER A 129 2.04 4.84 -9.01
C SER A 129 1.41 4.36 -10.32
N SER A 130 0.37 5.04 -10.80
CA SER A 130 -0.23 4.69 -12.09
C SER A 130 0.77 4.89 -13.22
N LYS A 131 1.61 5.93 -13.13
CA LYS A 131 2.70 6.16 -14.08
C LYS A 131 3.68 4.98 -14.16
N ASP A 132 4.14 4.45 -13.02
CA ASP A 132 5.09 3.34 -13.00
C ASP A 132 4.44 2.03 -13.42
N HIS A 133 3.18 1.80 -13.03
CA HIS A 133 2.42 0.63 -13.47
C HIS A 133 2.30 0.59 -14.99
N ASN A 134 1.94 1.72 -15.61
CA ASN A 134 1.89 1.85 -17.06
C ASN A 134 3.28 1.68 -17.71
N LYS A 135 4.29 2.37 -17.17
CA LYS A 135 5.67 2.31 -17.69
C LYS A 135 6.24 0.89 -17.69
N TYR A 136 5.99 0.13 -16.63
CA TYR A 136 6.53 -1.23 -16.46
C TYR A 136 5.53 -2.33 -16.84
N ASN A 137 4.36 -1.99 -17.37
CA ASN A 137 3.25 -2.89 -17.67
C ASN A 137 3.72 -4.19 -18.35
N SER A 138 4.49 -4.05 -19.44
CA SER A 138 5.01 -5.18 -20.25
C SER A 138 5.96 -6.14 -19.51
N VAL A 139 6.51 -5.72 -18.36
CA VAL A 139 7.48 -6.46 -17.55
C VAL A 139 6.84 -7.03 -16.27
N ILE A 140 5.80 -6.36 -15.75
CA ILE A 140 5.12 -6.76 -14.51
C ILE A 140 3.87 -7.61 -14.77
N HIS A 141 3.28 -7.51 -15.95
CA HIS A 141 2.17 -8.35 -16.43
C HIS A 141 2.64 -9.27 -17.55
N VAL A 142 3.61 -10.14 -17.26
CA VAL A 142 4.00 -11.18 -18.23
C VAL A 142 2.98 -12.31 -18.12
N PRO A 143 2.21 -12.60 -19.19
CA PRO A 143 1.31 -13.75 -19.19
C PRO A 143 2.14 -15.01 -19.03
N SER A 144 1.85 -15.80 -17.99
CA SER A 144 2.34 -17.16 -17.96
C SER A 144 1.72 -17.91 -19.14
N LYS A 145 2.52 -18.60 -19.96
CA LYS A 145 1.99 -19.51 -21.00
C LYS A 145 1.07 -20.60 -20.41
N THR A 146 1.09 -20.79 -19.10
CA THR A 146 0.34 -21.83 -18.39
C THR A 146 -0.75 -21.33 -17.45
N HIS A 147 -0.85 -20.01 -17.16
CA HIS A 147 -1.83 -19.50 -16.19
C HIS A 147 -2.43 -18.15 -16.63
N GLN A 148 -3.75 -18.13 -16.85
CA GLN A 148 -4.52 -16.88 -16.84
C GLN A 148 -4.51 -16.29 -15.42
N SER A 149 -4.74 -14.98 -15.30
CA SER A 149 -4.85 -14.34 -13.98
C SER A 149 -5.95 -15.04 -13.17
N LEU A 150 -5.58 -15.58 -12.01
CA LEU A 150 -6.52 -16.25 -11.10
C LEU A 150 -7.25 -15.26 -10.19
N ILE A 151 -7.13 -13.95 -10.48
CA ILE A 151 -7.69 -12.89 -9.66
C ILE A 151 -9.14 -12.67 -10.07
N GLU A 152 -10.07 -13.01 -9.18
CA GLU A 152 -11.47 -12.62 -9.36
C GLU A 152 -11.63 -11.12 -9.10
N ARG A 153 -12.04 -10.38 -10.14
CA ARG A 153 -12.09 -8.91 -10.14
C ARG A 153 -13.01 -8.35 -9.05
N SER A 154 -14.21 -8.90 -8.90
CA SER A 154 -15.19 -8.53 -7.87
C SER A 154 -14.64 -8.72 -6.45
N LYS A 155 -13.96 -9.84 -6.19
CA LYS A 155 -13.31 -10.08 -4.88
C LYS A 155 -12.21 -9.07 -4.63
N PHE A 156 -11.39 -8.81 -5.64
CA PHE A 156 -10.29 -7.86 -5.50
C PHE A 156 -10.79 -6.43 -5.32
N ASP A 157 -11.84 -6.02 -6.01
CA ASP A 157 -12.44 -4.68 -5.86
C ASP A 157 -12.84 -4.41 -4.41
N ARG A 158 -13.51 -5.39 -3.78
CA ARG A 158 -13.86 -5.34 -2.36
C ARG A 158 -12.64 -5.36 -1.44
N TRP A 159 -11.68 -6.23 -1.73
CA TRP A 159 -10.41 -6.29 -0.99
C TRP A 159 -9.71 -4.93 -1.00
N ARG A 160 -9.65 -4.25 -2.16
CA ARG A 160 -9.04 -2.92 -2.30
C ARG A 160 -9.77 -1.88 -1.46
N GLU A 161 -11.10 -1.89 -1.46
CA GLU A 161 -11.90 -0.96 -0.68
C GLU A 161 -11.61 -1.10 0.82
N GLU A 162 -11.66 -2.32 1.35
CA GLU A 162 -11.35 -2.60 2.76
C GLU A 162 -9.91 -2.28 3.10
N TYR A 163 -8.99 -2.60 2.19
CA TYR A 163 -7.57 -2.31 2.35
C TYR A 163 -7.31 -0.80 2.51
N TRP A 164 -7.91 0.04 1.66
CA TRP A 164 -7.72 1.50 1.76
C TRP A 164 -8.32 2.07 3.04
N LYS A 165 -9.49 1.57 3.47
CA LYS A 165 -10.07 1.95 4.78
C LYS A 165 -9.12 1.63 5.92
N GLU A 166 -8.54 0.43 5.90
CA GLU A 166 -7.54 0.01 6.89
C GLU A 166 -6.24 0.82 6.80
N ARG A 167 -5.84 1.20 5.58
CA ARG A 167 -4.69 2.08 5.33
C ARG A 167 -4.88 3.45 5.97
N ALA A 168 -6.08 4.01 5.92
CA ALA A 168 -6.42 5.31 6.53
C ALA A 168 -6.37 5.26 8.06
N LYS A 169 -6.91 4.19 8.68
CA LYS A 169 -6.89 4.03 10.15
C LYS A 169 -5.47 4.17 10.72
N ARG A 170 -4.48 3.58 10.04
CA ARG A 170 -3.07 3.68 10.46
C ARG A 170 -2.54 5.12 10.52
N TYR A 171 -3.03 6.01 9.66
CA TYR A 171 -2.67 7.43 9.71
C TYR A 171 -3.34 8.15 10.88
N ARG A 172 -4.61 7.82 11.18
CA ARG A 172 -5.31 8.35 12.35
C ARG A 172 -4.67 7.89 13.66
N GLU A 173 -4.36 6.61 13.78
CA GLU A 173 -3.69 6.04 14.95
C GLU A 173 -2.34 6.70 15.22
N GLN A 174 -1.53 6.93 14.17
CA GLN A 174 -0.26 7.66 14.29
C GLN A 174 -0.46 9.10 14.75
N LYS A 175 -1.48 9.80 14.23
CA LYS A 175 -1.80 11.16 14.67
C LYS A 175 -2.22 11.17 16.15
N ASN A 176 -3.04 10.21 16.57
CA ASN A 176 -3.50 10.08 17.95
C ASN A 176 -2.37 9.68 18.91
N SER A 177 -1.45 8.79 18.51
CA SER A 177 -0.28 8.45 19.32
C SER A 177 0.67 9.63 19.47
N ASN A 178 0.87 10.42 18.41
CA ASN A 178 1.71 11.61 18.46
C ASN A 178 1.09 12.70 19.38
N LEU A 179 -0.24 12.89 19.32
CA LEU A 179 -0.95 13.80 20.23
C LEU A 179 -0.95 13.29 21.68
N GLY A 180 -1.19 11.99 21.90
CA GLY A 180 -1.13 11.36 23.22
C GLY A 180 0.27 11.41 23.84
N GLY A 181 1.33 11.30 23.02
CA GLY A 181 2.71 11.51 23.44
C GLY A 181 3.02 12.96 23.83
N ILE A 182 2.49 13.94 23.10
CA ILE A 182 2.62 15.38 23.44
C ILE A 182 1.87 15.71 24.73
N ILE A 183 0.67 15.14 24.94
CA ILE A 183 -0.09 15.31 26.18
C ILE A 183 0.66 14.66 27.35
N ASN A 184 1.14 13.42 27.20
CA ASN A 184 1.86 12.70 28.27
C ASN A 184 3.23 13.36 28.61
N MET A 185 3.92 13.97 27.64
CA MET A 185 5.17 14.72 27.90
C MET A 185 4.93 16.09 28.55
N LYS A 186 3.75 16.69 28.43
CA LYS A 186 3.43 18.00 29.06
C LYS A 186 2.93 17.88 30.51
N TRP A 187 2.43 16.71 30.91
CA TRP A 187 2.02 16.41 32.30
C TRP A 187 3.12 15.72 33.14
N GLY A 188 4.28 15.40 32.55
CA GLY A 188 5.39 14.73 33.22
C GLY A 188 6.47 15.63 33.84
N ILE A 189 6.32 16.97 33.85
CA ILE A 189 7.34 17.91 34.39
C ILE A 189 6.83 18.81 35.53
N ILE A 190 5.55 18.79 35.90
CA ILE A 190 5.10 19.51 37.10
C ILE A 190 4.32 18.55 37.99
N GLY A 191 4.98 18.04 39.02
CA GLY A 191 4.34 17.36 40.13
C GLY A 191 3.40 18.34 40.83
N ILE A 192 2.11 18.25 40.51
CA ILE A 192 1.03 18.77 41.36
C ILE A 192 0.19 17.55 41.74
N ASP A 193 0.36 17.13 42.98
CA ASP A 193 -0.48 16.13 43.63
C ASP A 193 -1.84 16.77 43.95
N PHE A 194 -2.90 16.34 43.25
CA PHE A 194 -4.29 16.74 43.51
C PHE A 194 -5.00 15.77 44.47
N GLY A 195 -4.25 15.08 45.33
CA GLY A 195 -4.80 14.16 46.32
C GLY A 195 -4.99 14.75 47.72
N LYS A 196 -5.47 16.00 47.91
CA LYS A 196 -5.78 16.50 49.27
C LYS A 196 -6.66 17.76 49.42
N TRP A 197 -7.80 17.88 48.75
CA TRP A 197 -8.89 18.79 49.18
C TRP A 197 -10.24 18.29 48.66
N GLY A 198 -11.30 18.06 49.43
CA GLY A 198 -11.45 17.96 50.87
C GLY A 198 -12.57 16.96 51.19
N GLN A 199 -12.33 16.12 52.20
CA GLN A 199 -13.42 15.60 53.01
C GLN A 199 -13.76 16.68 54.03
N VAL A 200 -15.00 17.18 54.00
CA VAL A 200 -15.68 17.64 55.20
C VAL A 200 -16.98 16.85 55.26
N GLN A 201 -16.98 15.82 56.11
CA GLN A 201 -18.21 15.23 56.64
C GLN A 201 -18.83 16.20 57.64
N GLY A 202 -20.15 16.20 57.75
CA GLY A 202 -20.84 16.73 58.93
C GLY A 202 -22.30 17.04 58.74
N GLN A 203 -23.16 16.05 59.02
CA GLN A 203 -24.59 16.23 59.25
C GLN A 203 -24.86 17.16 60.45
N LYS A 204 -25.80 18.11 60.30
CA LYS A 204 -27.06 18.22 61.05
C LYS A 204 -27.89 19.38 60.51
#